data_AF-A0AAU0Y7N6-F1
#
_entry.id   AF-A0AAU0Y7N6-F1
#
_cell.length_a   1.000
_cell.length_b   1.000
_cell.length_c   1.000
_cell.angle_alpha   90.00
_cell.angle_beta   90.00
_cell.angle_gamma   90.00
#
_symmetry.space_group_name_H-M   'P 1'
#
loop_
_entity.id
_entity.type
_entity.pdbx_description
1 polymer ?
#
loop_
_entity_poly.entity_id
_entity_poly.type
_entity_poly.pdbx_seq_one_letter_code
_entity_poly.pdbx_strand_id
1 'polypeptide(L)'
;MTGEDHPPGNRFAEVADAAARAFRLLPAPPQDVMTCGGADRRPAQRITTDPDTVERDLMKLVLTIVELLRQLMERQALQRVDAGGLSEEQEERLGETLMILHDRMIELCARYDLSMQDLNLDLGPLGTLLPPTE
;
A
#
# COMPACT_ATOMS: atom_id res chain seq x y z
N MET A 1 -34.80 32.19 -5.79
CA MET A 1 -35.38 31.04 -5.05
C MET A 1 -35.36 29.87 -6.01
N THR A 2 -34.59 28.80 -5.87
CA THR A 2 -33.54 28.41 -4.91
C THR A 2 -32.81 27.29 -5.65
N GLY A 3 -31.50 27.45 -5.87
CA GLY A 3 -30.66 26.36 -6.33
C GLY A 3 -30.46 25.41 -5.17
N GLU A 4 -30.72 24.12 -5.38
CA GLU A 4 -30.39 23.09 -4.42
C GLU A 4 -28.98 22.59 -4.71
N ASP A 5 -28.03 23.14 -3.96
CA ASP A 5 -26.67 22.63 -3.81
C ASP A 5 -26.73 21.20 -3.26
N HIS A 6 -26.26 20.24 -4.04
CA HIS A 6 -26.05 18.87 -3.59
C HIS A 6 -24.72 18.80 -2.81
N PRO A 7 -24.69 18.29 -1.57
CA PRO A 7 -23.48 18.30 -0.75
C PRO A 7 -22.40 17.37 -1.34
N PRO A 8 -21.11 17.75 -1.34
CA PRO A 8 -20.02 17.01 -1.99
C PRO A 8 -19.54 15.75 -1.23
N GLY A 9 -20.41 15.10 -0.45
CA GLY A 9 -20.06 13.95 0.39
C GLY A 9 -20.44 12.57 -0.16
N ASN A 10 -21.28 12.49 -1.20
CA ASN A 10 -21.99 11.24 -1.52
C ASN A 10 -21.38 10.41 -2.68
N ARG A 11 -20.37 10.94 -3.38
CA ARG A 11 -19.76 10.26 -4.54
C ARG A 11 -18.95 9.03 -4.15
N PHE A 12 -18.26 9.09 -3.01
CA PHE A 12 -17.50 7.95 -2.48
C PHE A 12 -18.40 6.81 -2.01
N ALA A 13 -19.55 7.13 -1.42
CA ALA A 13 -20.56 6.15 -1.01
C ALA A 13 -21.19 5.43 -2.22
N GLU A 14 -21.44 6.17 -3.30
CA GLU A 14 -21.96 5.62 -4.55
C GLU A 14 -20.98 4.65 -5.21
N VAL A 15 -19.69 4.98 -5.23
CA VAL A 15 -18.62 4.12 -5.75
C VAL A 15 -18.45 2.87 -4.89
N ALA A 16 -18.53 2.99 -3.56
CA ALA A 16 -18.46 1.85 -2.64
C ALA A 16 -19.63 0.87 -2.84
N ASP A 17 -20.84 1.39 -3.02
CA ASP A 17 -22.04 0.59 -3.26
C ASP A 17 -22.03 -0.06 -4.66
N ALA A 18 -21.48 0.61 -5.66
CA ALA A 18 -21.22 0.04 -6.98
C ALA A 18 -20.21 -1.12 -6.93
N ALA A 19 -19.11 -0.97 -6.18
CA ALA A 19 -18.12 -2.03 -5.98
C ALA A 19 -18.73 -3.24 -5.27
N ALA A 20 -19.49 -3.02 -4.18
CA ALA A 20 -20.15 -4.09 -3.42
C ALA A 20 -21.13 -4.92 -4.27
N ARG A 21 -21.86 -4.28 -5.19
CA ARG A 21 -22.73 -4.98 -6.14
C ARG A 21 -21.94 -5.82 -7.14
N ALA A 22 -20.85 -5.27 -7.68
CA ALA A 22 -20.00 -5.99 -8.63
C ALA A 22 -19.40 -7.27 -8.02
N PHE A 23 -18.98 -7.22 -6.75
CA PHE A 23 -18.42 -8.39 -6.06
C PHE A 23 -19.43 -9.51 -5.79
N ARG A 24 -20.73 -9.21 -5.68
CA ARG A 24 -21.79 -10.24 -5.53
C ARG A 24 -22.13 -10.96 -6.84
N LEU A 25 -21.68 -10.44 -7.98
CA LEU A 25 -21.90 -11.05 -9.29
C LEU A 25 -20.79 -12.03 -9.69
N LEU A 26 -19.74 -12.17 -8.86
CA LEU A 26 -18.73 -13.21 -9.06
C LEU A 26 -19.30 -14.57 -8.66
N PRO A 27 -19.28 -15.58 -9.55
CA PRO A 27 -19.70 -16.93 -9.19
C PRO A 27 -18.77 -17.46 -8.09
N ALA A 28 -19.36 -18.04 -7.05
CA ALA A 28 -18.61 -18.77 -6.03
C ALA A 28 -17.76 -19.86 -6.73
N PRO A 29 -16.47 -20.02 -6.38
CA PRO A 29 -15.67 -21.08 -6.98
C PRO A 29 -16.31 -22.43 -6.66
N PRO A 30 -16.26 -23.41 -7.59
CA PRO A 30 -16.80 -24.73 -7.33
C PRO A 30 -16.08 -25.31 -6.11
N GLN A 31 -16.86 -25.85 -5.17
CA GLN A 31 -16.34 -26.65 -4.08
C GLN A 31 -15.86 -27.99 -4.64
N ASP A 32 -14.67 -28.00 -5.24
CA ASP A 32 -14.02 -29.21 -5.71
C ASP A 32 -13.43 -29.98 -4.52
N VAL A 33 -14.25 -30.93 -4.07
CA VAL A 33 -13.91 -32.32 -3.72
C VAL A 33 -12.42 -32.62 -3.46
N MET A 34 -12.11 -32.86 -2.18
CA MET A 34 -11.07 -33.74 -1.61
C MET A 34 -10.00 -34.31 -2.58
N THR A 35 -8.78 -33.77 -2.51
CA THR A 35 -7.55 -34.52 -2.80
C THR A 35 -6.47 -34.22 -1.75
N CYS A 36 -5.80 -35.29 -1.33
CA CYS A 36 -4.84 -35.37 -0.26
C CYS A 36 -3.47 -34.85 -0.72
N GLY A 37 -2.81 -34.01 0.09
CA GLY A 37 -1.42 -33.61 -0.16
C GLY A 37 -1.04 -32.35 0.61
N GLY A 38 -0.35 -32.52 1.74
CA GLY A 38 0.06 -31.42 2.61
C GLY A 38 1.05 -30.47 1.95
N ALA A 39 0.67 -29.21 1.89
CA ALA A 39 1.54 -28.06 2.08
C ALA A 39 0.65 -26.95 2.62
N ASP A 40 1.10 -26.30 3.69
CA ASP A 40 0.44 -25.23 4.44
C ASP A 40 0.01 -24.08 3.51
N ARG A 41 -1.12 -24.23 2.83
CA ARG A 41 -1.73 -23.17 2.03
C ARG A 41 -2.53 -22.31 2.98
N ARG A 42 -1.81 -21.57 3.83
CA ARG A 42 -2.40 -20.46 4.57
C ARG A 42 -3.11 -19.60 3.53
N PRO A 43 -4.43 -19.40 3.66
CA PRO A 43 -5.13 -18.57 2.70
C PRO A 43 -4.41 -17.23 2.71
N ALA A 44 -4.00 -16.77 1.51
CA ALA A 44 -3.50 -15.42 1.31
C ALA A 44 -4.39 -14.52 2.17
N GLN A 45 -3.77 -13.86 3.14
CA GLN A 45 -4.45 -13.03 4.12
C GLN A 45 -5.15 -11.96 3.29
N ARG A 46 -6.39 -12.27 2.87
CA ARG A 46 -7.31 -11.34 2.24
C ARG A 46 -7.24 -10.18 3.20
N ILE A 47 -6.91 -8.99 2.70
CA ILE A 47 -6.96 -7.77 3.49
C ILE A 47 -8.37 -7.78 4.10
N THR A 48 -8.46 -8.23 5.34
CA THR A 48 -9.72 -8.43 6.04
C THR A 48 -10.05 -7.04 6.51
N THR A 49 -10.54 -6.22 5.58
CA THR A 49 -11.05 -4.88 5.88
C THR A 49 -12.26 -5.07 6.77
N ASP A 50 -12.02 -5.08 8.08
CA ASP A 50 -13.04 -4.89 9.08
C ASP A 50 -13.55 -3.45 8.90
N PRO A 51 -14.88 -3.19 8.75
CA PRO A 51 -15.43 -1.85 8.59
C PRO A 51 -14.90 -0.82 9.62
N ASP A 52 -14.51 -1.28 10.81
CA ASP A 52 -13.96 -0.42 11.87
C ASP A 52 -12.44 -0.12 11.70
N THR A 53 -11.70 -0.87 10.85
CA THR A 53 -10.25 -0.70 10.63
C THR A 53 -9.87 -0.34 9.19
N VAL A 54 -10.82 -0.24 8.26
CA VAL A 54 -10.57 0.03 6.83
C VAL A 54 -9.68 1.24 6.61
N GLU A 55 -9.90 2.34 7.35
CA GLU A 55 -9.08 3.54 7.22
C GLU A 55 -7.60 3.24 7.51
N ARG A 56 -7.32 2.53 8.61
CA ARG A 56 -5.96 2.15 8.99
C ARG A 56 -5.34 1.19 7.96
N ASP A 57 -6.10 0.20 7.48
CA ASP A 57 -5.60 -0.79 6.52
C ASP A 57 -5.32 -0.17 5.15
N LEU A 58 -6.15 0.76 4.70
CA LEU A 58 -5.90 1.54 3.49
C LEU A 58 -4.67 2.44 3.65
N MET A 59 -4.53 3.11 4.79
CA MET A 59 -3.34 3.92 5.06
C MET A 59 -2.07 3.09 5.10
N LYS A 60 -2.13 1.90 5.70
CA LYS A 60 -1.03 0.93 5.69
C LYS A 60 -0.63 0.57 4.25
N LEU A 61 -1.60 0.27 3.38
CA LEU A 61 -1.35 -0.05 1.97
C LEU A 61 -0.72 1.13 1.23
N VAL A 62 -1.26 2.35 1.37
CA VAL A 62 -0.71 3.54 0.71
C VAL A 62 0.71 3.82 1.19
N LEU A 63 0.94 3.77 2.51
CA LEU A 63 2.27 3.99 3.09
C LEU A 63 3.26 2.91 2.65
N THR A 64 2.82 1.66 2.46
CA THR A 64 3.62 0.58 1.89
C THR A 64 4.06 0.88 0.45
N ILE A 65 3.15 1.40 -0.38
CA ILE A 65 3.47 1.75 -1.78
C ILE A 65 4.47 2.91 -1.82
N VAL A 66 4.27 3.92 -0.98
CA VAL A 66 5.18 5.06 -0.89
C VAL A 66 6.57 4.61 -0.41
N GLU A 67 6.64 3.71 0.58
CA GLU A 67 7.90 3.12 1.04
C GLU A 67 8.62 2.35 -0.06
N LEU A 68 7.90 1.55 -0.84
CA LEU A 68 8.48 0.85 -1.99
C LEU A 68 9.06 1.83 -3.01
N LEU A 69 8.34 2.90 -3.34
CA LEU A 69 8.83 3.93 -4.25
C LEU A 69 10.08 4.64 -3.69
N ARG A 70 10.11 4.93 -2.38
CA ARG A 70 11.29 5.49 -1.70
C ARG A 70 12.52 4.60 -1.91
N GLN A 71 12.39 3.30 -1.64
CA GLN A 71 13.49 2.33 -1.80
C GLN A 71 13.95 2.19 -3.25
N LEU A 72 13.01 2.18 -4.20
CA LEU A 72 13.36 2.14 -5.62
C LEU A 72 14.11 3.41 -6.05
N MET A 73 13.67 4.58 -5.60
CA MET A 73 14.34 5.84 -5.87
C MET A 73 15.72 5.90 -5.24
N GLU A 74 15.87 5.43 -4.00
CA GLU A 74 17.16 5.33 -3.30
C GLU A 74 18.15 4.42 -4.06
N ARG A 75 17.69 3.23 -4.47
CA ARG A 75 18.53 2.31 -5.25
C ARG A 75 18.93 2.89 -6.61
N GLN A 76 18.03 3.58 -7.29
CA GLN A 76 18.32 4.25 -8.55
C GLN A 76 19.24 5.47 -8.36
N ALA A 77 19.09 6.19 -7.26
CA ALA A 77 19.95 7.31 -6.89
C ALA A 77 21.38 6.82 -6.76
N LEU A 78 21.62 5.80 -5.92
CA LEU A 78 22.93 5.18 -5.73
C LEU A 78 23.52 4.69 -7.05
N GLN A 79 22.72 3.99 -7.86
CA GLN A 79 23.18 3.53 -9.16
C GLN A 79 23.57 4.68 -10.11
N ARG A 80 22.87 5.81 -10.07
CA ARG A 80 23.22 6.98 -10.88
C ARG A 80 24.44 7.72 -10.35
N VAL A 81 24.61 7.81 -9.04
CA VAL A 81 25.81 8.35 -8.39
C VAL A 81 27.04 7.55 -8.85
N ASP A 82 26.99 6.22 -8.72
CA ASP A 82 28.08 5.33 -9.12
C ASP A 82 28.41 5.43 -10.62
N ALA A 83 27.39 5.65 -11.45
CA ALA A 83 27.54 5.83 -12.89
C ALA A 83 27.96 7.27 -13.30
N GLY A 84 28.11 8.20 -12.36
CA GLY A 84 28.41 9.61 -12.63
C GLY A 84 27.28 10.36 -13.35
N GLY A 85 26.05 9.89 -13.23
CA GLY A 85 24.86 10.42 -13.90
C GLY A 85 24.21 11.61 -13.19
N LEU A 86 24.77 12.07 -12.06
CA LEU A 86 24.31 13.21 -11.28
C LEU A 86 25.50 14.13 -10.95
N SER A 87 25.25 15.43 -10.90
CA SER A 87 26.20 16.38 -10.32
C SER A 87 26.14 16.36 -8.79
N GLU A 88 27.19 16.83 -8.12
CA GLU A 88 27.26 16.89 -6.65
C GLU A 88 26.06 17.63 -6.03
N GLU A 89 25.67 18.79 -6.59
CA GLU A 89 24.47 19.52 -6.13
C GLU A 89 23.16 18.74 -6.34
N GLN A 90 23.09 17.86 -7.35
CA GLN A 90 21.89 17.05 -7.61
C GLN A 90 21.79 15.91 -6.61
N GLU A 91 22.92 15.31 -6.25
CA GLU A 91 23.00 14.28 -5.21
C GLU A 91 22.58 14.83 -3.86
N GLU A 92 23.10 15.98 -3.47
CA GLU A 92 22.77 16.62 -2.18
C GLU A 92 21.26 16.90 -2.08
N ARG A 93 20.67 17.54 -3.10
CA ARG A 93 19.23 17.83 -3.14
C ARG A 93 18.38 16.56 -3.12
N LEU A 94 18.83 15.50 -3.79
CA LEU A 94 18.13 14.23 -3.82
C LEU A 94 18.14 13.56 -2.45
N GLY A 95 19.31 13.54 -1.80
CA GLY A 95 19.47 13.05 -0.43
C GLY A 95 18.56 13.79 0.55
N GLU A 96 18.58 15.14 0.53
CA GLU A 96 17.72 15.98 1.37
C GLU A 96 16.23 15.67 1.17
N THR A 97 15.80 15.54 -0.09
CA THR A 97 14.40 15.22 -0.41
C THR A 97 13.98 13.85 0.12
N LEU A 98 14.85 12.83 0.00
CA LEU A 98 14.59 11.49 0.50
C LEU A 98 14.53 11.45 2.04
N MET A 99 15.37 12.23 2.72
CA MET A 99 15.32 12.37 4.18
C MET A 99 14.01 13.02 4.64
N ILE A 100 13.62 14.14 4.02
CA ILE A 100 12.33 14.80 4.33
C ILE A 100 11.16 13.84 4.11
N LEU A 101 11.16 13.07 3.01
CA LEU A 101 10.13 12.07 2.75
C LEU A 101 10.07 11.02 3.87
N HIS A 102 11.23 10.49 4.29
CA HIS A 102 11.32 9.51 5.38
C HIS A 102 10.74 10.06 6.69
N ASP A 103 11.08 11.28 7.06
CA ASP A 103 10.55 11.92 8.28
C ASP A 103 9.03 12.09 8.23
N ARG A 104 8.50 12.54 7.08
CA ARG A 104 7.04 12.66 6.88
C ARG A 104 6.33 11.32 6.92
N MET A 105 6.98 10.26 6.46
CA MET A 105 6.45 8.92 6.56
C MET A 105 6.39 8.43 8.00
N ILE A 106 7.41 8.68 8.81
CA ILE A 106 7.39 8.36 10.25
C ILE A 106 6.23 9.08 10.94
N GLU A 107 6.06 10.38 10.68
CA GLU A 107 4.95 11.17 11.23
C GLU A 107 3.57 10.63 10.82
N LEU A 108 3.43 10.20 9.55
CA LEU A 108 2.21 9.59 9.05
C LEU A 108 1.94 8.24 9.71
N CYS A 109 2.95 7.37 9.79
CA CYS A 109 2.84 6.07 10.44
C CYS A 109 2.37 6.23 11.89
N ALA A 110 2.99 7.13 12.66
CA ALA A 110 2.62 7.40 14.05
C ALA A 110 1.16 7.87 14.20
N ARG A 111 0.65 8.68 13.27
CA ARG A 111 -0.76 9.14 13.30
C ARG A 111 -1.78 8.02 13.12
N TYR A 112 -1.43 7.00 12.36
CA TYR A 112 -2.28 5.82 12.15
C TYR A 112 -1.88 4.64 13.05
N ASP A 113 -1.02 4.89 14.04
CA ASP A 113 -0.50 3.88 14.99
C ASP A 113 0.09 2.67 14.25
N LEU A 114 0.81 2.97 13.16
CA LEU A 114 1.61 2.05 12.37
C LEU A 114 3.09 2.33 12.66
N SER A 115 3.92 1.31 12.50
CA SER A 115 5.37 1.43 12.44
C SER A 115 5.87 1.24 11.01
N MET A 116 7.11 1.64 10.73
CA MET A 116 7.76 1.36 9.45
C MET A 116 7.85 -0.14 9.16
N GLN A 117 7.95 -0.99 10.20
CA GLN A 117 7.96 -2.45 10.05
C GLN A 117 6.60 -2.99 9.61
N ASP A 118 5.50 -2.33 10.00
CA ASP A 118 4.17 -2.73 9.59
C ASP A 118 3.93 -2.53 8.09
N LEU A 119 4.68 -1.62 7.45
CA LEU A 119 4.56 -1.39 6.01
C LEU A 119 5.02 -2.59 5.18
N ASN A 120 5.74 -3.56 5.76
CA ASN A 120 6.10 -4.76 5.03
C ASN A 120 4.93 -5.75 4.98
N LEU A 121 3.99 -5.49 4.07
CA LEU A 121 2.83 -6.34 3.86
C LEU A 121 3.23 -7.72 3.30
N ASP A 122 2.78 -8.77 3.98
CA ASP A 122 2.86 -10.15 3.47
C ASP A 122 1.71 -10.42 2.50
N LEU A 123 2.05 -10.68 1.24
CA LEU A 123 1.08 -11.03 0.20
C LEU A 123 0.83 -12.55 0.11
N GLY A 124 1.32 -13.34 1.06
CA GLY A 124 1.18 -14.79 1.10
C GLY A 124 2.07 -15.46 0.04
N PRO A 125 1.51 -16.09 -1.01
CA PRO A 125 2.31 -16.81 -2.01
C PRO A 125 3.27 -15.91 -2.81
N LEU A 126 3.07 -14.59 -2.81
CA LEU A 126 3.96 -13.63 -3.46
C LEU A 126 5.10 -13.13 -2.53
N GLY A 127 5.10 -13.54 -1.25
CA GLY A 127 6.04 -13.04 -0.26
C GLY A 127 5.72 -11.63 0.22
N THR A 128 6.71 -10.97 0.84
CA THR A 128 6.55 -9.62 1.40
C THR A 128 6.78 -8.54 0.33
N LEU A 129 6.04 -7.42 0.41
CA LEU A 129 6.09 -6.35 -0.58
C LEU A 129 7.40 -5.56 -0.57
N LEU A 130 7.98 -5.34 0.61
CA LEU A 130 9.23 -4.61 0.75
C LEU A 130 10.40 -5.62 0.78
N PRO A 131 11.49 -5.36 0.03
CA PRO A 131 12.73 -6.11 0.19
C PRO A 131 13.25 -5.99 1.63
N PRO A 132 13.96 -7.03 2.13
CA PRO A 132 14.57 -6.97 3.45
C PRO A 132 15.51 -5.77 3.54
N THR A 133 15.35 -4.97 4.59
CA THR A 133 16.28 -3.88 4.92
C THR A 133 17.55 -4.55 5.43
N GLU A 134 18.66 -4.44 4.67
CA GLU A 134 19.99 -4.90 5.11
C GLU A 134 20.58 -4.01 6.20
#